data_AF-A0A5S6Q614-F1
#
_entry.id   AF-A0A5S6Q614-F1
#
_cell.length_a   1.000
_cell.length_b   1.000
_cell.length_c   1.000
_cell.angle_alpha   90.00
_cell.angle_beta   90.00
_cell.angle_gamma   90.00
#
_symmetry.space_group_name_H-M   'P 1'
#
loop_
_entity.id
_entity.type
_entity.pdbx_description
1 polymer ?
#
loop_
_entity_poly.entity_id
_entity_poly.type
_entity_poly.pdbx_seq_one_letter_code
_entity_poly.pdbx_strand_id
1 'polypeptide(L)'
;MLYHPVLADADPKANVHAKLFQLCLSAVGTCSANDSLFKLHLTKLVNATTSLARRSENPANALAVLCHVISTVCDHEIFAQDIANLVFPLLKVLKEMHHFAVLPNVKDALLDLYLSMPARLSTVRPYLNLFMEPVAVALDHNPTSQVQAI
;
A
#
# COMPACT_ATOMS: atom_id res chain seq x y z
N MET A 1 15.47 -13.22 -7.61
CA MET A 1 15.32 -14.28 -6.58
C MET A 1 14.62 -13.81 -5.30
N LEU A 2 13.90 -12.66 -5.28
CA LEU A 2 13.48 -12.02 -4.01
C LEU A 2 11.96 -11.83 -3.79
N TYR A 3 11.10 -12.39 -4.64
CA TYR A 3 9.63 -12.28 -4.47
C TYR A 3 9.02 -13.67 -4.56
N HIS A 4 9.03 -14.36 -3.42
CA HIS A 4 8.51 -15.71 -3.31
C HIS A 4 6.98 -15.68 -3.41
N PRO A 5 6.32 -16.63 -4.11
CA PRO A 5 4.86 -16.75 -4.15
C PRO A 5 4.20 -17.00 -2.78
N VAL A 6 4.97 -17.09 -1.69
CA VAL A 6 4.47 -17.36 -0.33
C VAL A 6 3.70 -16.19 0.26
N LEU A 7 3.95 -14.95 -0.16
CA LEU A 7 3.19 -13.78 0.32
C LEU A 7 1.72 -13.79 -0.13
N ALA A 8 1.39 -14.59 -1.14
CA ALA A 8 0.04 -14.74 -1.72
C ALA A 8 -0.70 -16.01 -1.26
N ASP A 9 -0.03 -16.89 -0.53
CA ASP A 9 -0.60 -18.18 -0.18
C ASP A 9 -1.49 -18.07 1.07
N ALA A 10 -2.48 -18.96 1.21
CA ALA A 10 -3.30 -19.09 2.40
C ALA A 10 -2.54 -19.73 3.58
N ASP A 11 -1.29 -20.17 3.36
CA ASP A 11 -0.42 -20.75 4.38
C ASP A 11 -0.11 -19.71 5.49
N PRO A 12 -0.20 -20.06 6.79
CA PRO A 12 0.24 -19.18 7.89
C PRO A 12 1.67 -18.64 7.74
N LYS A 13 2.53 -19.30 6.95
CA LYS A 13 3.85 -18.77 6.56
C LYS A 13 3.76 -17.44 5.84
N ALA A 14 2.72 -17.19 5.03
CA ALA A 14 2.53 -15.93 4.30
C ALA A 14 2.51 -14.72 5.25
N ASN A 15 1.80 -14.86 6.37
CA ASN A 15 1.71 -13.83 7.41
C ASN A 15 3.05 -13.57 8.10
N VAL A 16 3.84 -14.63 8.37
CA VAL A 16 5.19 -14.48 8.94
C VAL A 16 6.11 -13.73 7.97
N HIS A 17 6.05 -14.05 6.67
CA HIS A 17 6.85 -13.36 5.66
C HIS A 17 6.42 -11.89 5.51
N ALA A 18 5.12 -11.59 5.57
CA ALA A 18 4.62 -10.22 5.55
C ALA A 18 5.13 -9.41 6.76
N LYS A 19 5.10 -9.99 7.96
CA LYS A 19 5.62 -9.34 9.19
C LYS A 19 7.13 -9.14 9.15
N LEU A 20 7.90 -10.12 8.68
CA LEU A 20 9.34 -9.96 8.48
C LEU A 20 9.63 -8.81 7.51
N PHE A 21 8.84 -8.71 6.44
CA PHE A 21 8.98 -7.63 5.49
C PHE A 21 8.70 -6.25 6.11
N GLN A 22 7.63 -6.13 6.89
CA GLN A 22 7.30 -4.91 7.64
C GLN A 22 8.41 -4.51 8.62
N LEU A 23 9.02 -5.49 9.31
CA LEU A 23 10.17 -5.25 10.20
C LEU A 23 11.39 -4.75 9.41
N CYS A 24 11.68 -5.31 8.23
CA CYS A 24 12.76 -4.82 7.38
C CYS A 24 12.50 -3.39 6.90
N LEU A 25 11.25 -3.06 6.55
CA LEU A 25 10.87 -1.70 6.15
C LEU A 25 11.01 -0.70 7.30
N SER A 26 10.79 -1.14 8.55
CA SER A 26 10.97 -0.29 9.74
C SER A 26 12.43 0.14 9.95
N ALA A 27 13.40 -0.51 9.28
CA ALA A 27 14.79 -0.09 9.28
C ALA A 27 15.11 1.02 8.25
N VAL A 28 14.20 1.28 7.30
CA VAL A 28 14.27 2.44 6.40
C VAL A 28 14.02 3.69 7.23
N GLY A 29 14.78 4.76 6.99
CA GLY A 29 14.77 5.99 7.79
C GLY A 29 15.71 5.98 8.98
N THR A 30 16.26 4.83 9.38
CA THR A 30 17.23 4.76 10.49
C THR A 30 18.66 5.13 10.09
N CYS A 31 18.99 4.99 8.80
CA CYS A 31 20.33 5.27 8.26
C CYS A 31 20.26 5.62 6.77
N SER A 32 20.99 6.65 6.34
CA SER A 32 21.03 7.12 4.94
C SER A 32 21.51 6.08 3.92
N ALA A 33 22.36 5.14 4.34
CA ALA A 33 22.80 4.02 3.52
C ALA A 33 21.63 3.06 3.20
N ASN A 34 20.77 2.80 4.18
CA ASN A 34 19.58 1.96 3.99
C ASN A 34 18.58 2.64 3.05
N ASP A 35 18.41 3.95 3.16
CA ASP A 35 17.49 4.72 2.32
C ASP A 35 17.92 4.70 0.84
N SER A 36 19.22 4.84 0.59
CA SER A 36 19.79 4.81 -0.76
C SER A 36 19.61 3.43 -1.42
N LEU A 37 19.85 2.35 -0.66
CA LEU A 37 19.62 0.98 -1.13
C LEU A 37 18.13 0.72 -1.37
N PHE A 38 17.27 1.14 -0.44
CA PHE A 38 15.84 0.97 -0.54
C PHE A 38 15.27 1.70 -1.76
N LYS A 39 15.71 2.93 -2.03
CA LYS A 39 15.31 3.72 -3.20
C LYS A 39 15.55 2.97 -4.52
N LEU A 40 16.70 2.30 -4.65
CA LEU A 40 17.04 1.51 -5.85
C LEU A 40 16.08 0.33 -6.09
N HIS A 41 15.54 -0.24 -5.02
CA HIS A 41 14.66 -1.40 -5.07
C HIS A 41 13.17 -1.06 -4.98
N LEU A 42 12.82 0.15 -4.58
CA LEU A 42 11.44 0.59 -4.30
C LEU A 42 10.48 0.33 -5.46
N THR A 43 10.80 0.79 -6.67
CA THR A 43 9.93 0.59 -7.84
C THR A 43 9.75 -0.89 -8.17
N LYS A 44 10.82 -1.69 -8.08
CA LYS A 44 10.77 -3.14 -8.33
C LYS A 44 9.91 -3.84 -7.28
N LEU A 45 10.05 -3.44 -6.02
CA LEU A 45 9.29 -3.95 -4.91
C LEU A 45 7.80 -3.66 -5.06
N VAL A 46 7.44 -2.39 -5.31
CA VAL A 46 6.03 -2.00 -5.50
C VAL A 46 5.43 -2.78 -6.66
N ASN A 47 6.09 -2.82 -7.82
CA ASN A 47 5.60 -3.56 -8.98
C ASN A 47 5.44 -5.07 -8.70
N ALA A 48 6.42 -5.69 -8.03
CA ALA A 48 6.37 -7.11 -7.68
C ALA A 48 5.22 -7.40 -6.72
N THR A 49 5.09 -6.65 -5.63
CA THR A 49 4.03 -6.82 -4.63
C THR A 49 2.65 -6.56 -5.24
N THR A 50 2.51 -5.54 -6.08
CA THR A 50 1.26 -5.25 -6.81
C THR A 50 0.91 -6.37 -7.80
N SER A 51 1.89 -6.91 -8.53
CA SER A 51 1.66 -8.05 -9.43
C SER A 51 1.26 -9.31 -8.66
N LEU A 52 1.82 -9.49 -7.47
CA LEU A 52 1.50 -10.60 -6.59
C LEU A 52 0.08 -10.47 -6.03
N ALA A 53 -0.31 -9.29 -5.56
CA ALA A 53 -1.67 -9.02 -5.10
C ALA A 53 -2.71 -9.35 -6.19
N ARG A 54 -2.42 -9.02 -7.46
CA ARG A 54 -3.33 -9.29 -8.58
C ARG A 54 -3.51 -10.78 -8.91
N ARG A 55 -2.49 -11.60 -8.65
CA ARG A 55 -2.49 -13.03 -9.00
C ARG A 55 -2.82 -13.93 -7.81
N SER A 56 -2.91 -13.36 -6.61
CA SER A 56 -3.18 -14.07 -5.36
C SER A 56 -4.66 -14.40 -5.23
N GLU A 57 -4.97 -15.61 -4.75
CA GLU A 57 -6.32 -15.96 -4.29
C GLU A 57 -6.70 -15.20 -3.01
N ASN A 58 -5.71 -14.85 -2.18
CA ASN A 58 -5.88 -14.02 -0.99
C ASN A 58 -4.93 -12.81 -1.03
N PRO A 59 -5.36 -11.67 -1.59
CA PRO A 59 -4.49 -10.51 -1.79
C PRO A 59 -4.21 -9.71 -0.51
N ALA A 60 -4.89 -10.01 0.61
CA ALA A 60 -4.83 -9.20 1.83
C ALA A 60 -3.40 -9.01 2.37
N ASN A 61 -2.59 -10.07 2.40
CA ASN A 61 -1.21 -9.99 2.89
C ASN A 61 -0.31 -9.15 1.97
N ALA A 62 -0.46 -9.29 0.65
CA ALA A 62 0.29 -8.51 -0.33
C ALA A 62 -0.11 -7.03 -0.28
N LEU A 63 -1.41 -6.74 -0.09
CA LEU A 63 -1.92 -5.38 0.10
C LEU A 63 -1.44 -4.76 1.41
N ALA A 64 -1.39 -5.52 2.51
CA ALA A 64 -0.85 -5.05 3.78
C ALA A 64 0.64 -4.71 3.70
N VAL A 65 1.43 -5.54 2.99
CA VAL A 65 2.83 -5.22 2.70
C VAL A 65 2.95 -3.96 1.85
N LEU A 66 2.15 -3.84 0.79
CA LEU A 66 2.14 -2.66 -0.06
C LEU A 66 1.76 -1.40 0.72
N CYS A 67 0.79 -1.48 1.62
CA CYS A 67 0.39 -0.41 2.54
C CYS A 67 1.56 0.04 3.41
N HIS A 68 2.27 -0.91 4.01
CA HIS A 68 3.44 -0.60 4.82
C HIS A 68 4.57 0.03 4.00
N VAL A 69 4.87 -0.50 2.80
CA VAL A 69 5.88 0.10 1.88
C VAL A 69 5.54 1.55 1.61
N ILE A 70 4.31 1.82 1.18
CA ILE A 70 3.87 3.17 0.85
C ILE A 70 3.97 4.06 2.09
N SER A 71 3.43 3.65 3.23
CA SER A 71 3.47 4.42 4.48
C SER A 71 4.92 4.79 4.87
N THR A 72 5.85 3.83 4.85
CA THR A 72 7.27 4.08 5.12
C THR A 72 7.86 5.10 4.16
N VAL A 73 7.60 4.96 2.86
CA VAL A 73 8.15 5.88 1.85
C VAL A 73 7.57 7.29 2.05
N CYS A 74 6.29 7.38 2.45
CA CYS A 74 5.56 8.62 2.61
C CYS A 74 5.95 9.42 3.85
N ASP A 75 6.49 8.75 4.87
CA ASP A 75 6.99 9.37 6.10
C ASP A 75 8.36 10.07 5.89
N HIS A 76 9.09 9.71 4.83
CA HIS A 76 10.45 10.22 4.58
C HIS A 76 10.54 11.11 3.34
N GLU A 77 11.01 12.35 3.50
CA GLU A 77 11.09 13.34 2.42
C GLU A 77 12.00 12.92 1.26
N ILE A 78 13.01 12.09 1.52
CA ILE A 78 13.97 11.59 0.51
C ILE A 78 13.29 10.81 -0.63
N PHE A 79 12.08 10.30 -0.41
CA PHE A 79 11.32 9.54 -1.39
C PHE A 79 10.11 10.28 -1.97
N ALA A 80 9.94 11.58 -1.68
CA ALA A 80 8.79 12.34 -2.14
C ALA A 80 8.62 12.30 -3.68
N GLN A 81 9.72 12.35 -4.43
CA GLN A 81 9.71 12.26 -5.88
C GLN A 81 9.37 10.84 -6.38
N ASP A 82 9.85 9.81 -5.69
CA ASP A 82 9.60 8.42 -6.04
C ASP A 82 8.11 8.08 -5.86
N ILE A 83 7.49 8.56 -4.77
CA ILE A 83 6.04 8.45 -4.55
C ILE A 83 5.26 9.12 -5.66
N ALA A 84 5.61 10.36 -6.02
CA ALA A 84 4.90 11.09 -7.06
C ALA A 84 4.84 10.30 -8.38
N ASN A 85 5.91 9.57 -8.71
CA ASN A 85 5.98 8.71 -9.90
C ASN A 85 5.21 7.39 -9.76
N LEU A 86 5.07 6.86 -8.54
CA LEU A 86 4.43 5.56 -8.27
C LEU A 86 2.92 5.67 -8.00
N VAL A 87 2.43 6.80 -7.50
CA VAL A 87 1.02 6.98 -7.08
C VAL A 87 0.05 6.72 -8.24
N PHE A 88 0.29 7.27 -9.42
CA PHE A 88 -0.64 7.11 -10.55
C PHE A 88 -0.80 5.67 -11.04
N PRO A 89 0.28 4.93 -11.39
CA PRO A 89 0.14 3.53 -11.79
C PRO A 89 -0.41 2.66 -10.65
N LEU A 90 -0.09 2.98 -9.39
CA LEU A 90 -0.63 2.25 -8.25
C LEU A 90 -2.14 2.44 -8.13
N LEU A 91 -2.63 3.68 -8.10
CA LEU A 91 -4.06 3.99 -8.00
C LEU A 91 -4.89 3.35 -9.11
N LYS A 92 -4.37 3.30 -10.34
CA LYS A 92 -5.05 2.62 -11.44
C LYS A 92 -5.24 1.12 -11.14
N VAL A 93 -4.19 0.46 -10.65
CA VAL A 93 -4.26 -0.96 -10.30
C VAL A 93 -5.11 -1.20 -9.06
N LEU A 94 -5.06 -0.33 -8.05
CA LEU A 94 -5.90 -0.43 -6.87
C LEU A 94 -7.38 -0.26 -7.20
N LYS A 95 -7.72 0.65 -8.14
CA LYS A 95 -9.09 0.81 -8.61
C LYS A 95 -9.60 -0.44 -9.31
N GLU A 96 -8.79 -1.01 -10.21
CA GLU A 96 -9.11 -2.27 -10.87
C GLU A 96 -9.34 -3.38 -9.82
N MET A 97 -8.43 -3.54 -8.86
CA MET A 97 -8.59 -4.54 -7.79
C MET A 97 -9.81 -4.29 -6.90
N HIS A 98 -10.14 -3.04 -6.57
CA HIS A 98 -11.32 -2.68 -5.79
C HIS A 98 -12.62 -3.03 -6.52
N HIS A 99 -12.67 -2.80 -7.83
CA HIS A 99 -13.83 -3.17 -8.65
C HIS A 99 -14.07 -4.69 -8.66
N PHE A 100 -13.01 -5.49 -8.63
CA PHE A 100 -13.08 -6.95 -8.60
C PHE A 100 -13.08 -7.56 -7.19
N ALA A 101 -12.94 -6.75 -6.13
CA ALA A 101 -12.88 -7.23 -4.76
C ALA A 101 -14.27 -7.68 -4.28
N VAL A 102 -14.45 -8.99 -4.13
CA VAL A 102 -15.68 -9.59 -3.59
C VAL A 102 -15.60 -9.77 -2.07
N LEU A 103 -14.39 -10.02 -1.54
CA LEU A 103 -14.17 -10.34 -0.13
C LEU A 103 -14.02 -9.06 0.73
N PRO A 104 -14.68 -8.97 1.90
CA PRO A 104 -14.66 -7.77 2.76
C PRO A 104 -13.26 -7.44 3.28
N ASN A 105 -12.47 -8.44 3.69
CA ASN A 105 -11.09 -8.25 4.16
C ASN A 105 -10.16 -7.63 3.09
N VAL A 106 -10.45 -7.84 1.80
CA VAL A 106 -9.71 -7.23 0.69
C VAL A 106 -10.11 -5.77 0.50
N LYS A 107 -11.40 -5.45 0.67
CA LYS A 107 -11.90 -4.07 0.63
C LYS A 107 -11.33 -3.25 1.78
N ASP A 108 -11.28 -3.81 2.99
CA ASP A 108 -10.69 -3.16 4.16
C ASP A 108 -9.18 -2.89 3.95
N ALA A 109 -8.44 -3.88 3.45
CA ALA A 109 -7.01 -3.70 3.16
C ALA A 109 -6.74 -2.67 2.04
N LEU A 110 -7.60 -2.60 1.04
CA LEU A 110 -7.54 -1.56 0.00
C LEU A 110 -7.85 -0.18 0.59
N LEU A 111 -8.83 -0.10 1.49
CA LEU A 111 -9.20 1.14 2.16
C LEU A 111 -8.06 1.66 3.03
N ASP A 112 -7.44 0.80 3.84
CA ASP A 112 -6.27 1.16 4.65
C ASP A 112 -5.12 1.69 3.79
N LEU A 113 -4.93 1.12 2.60
CA LEU A 113 -3.93 1.58 1.63
C LEU A 113 -4.28 2.95 1.04
N TYR A 114 -5.56 3.22 0.74
CA TYR A 114 -6.00 4.55 0.33
C TYR A 114 -5.81 5.59 1.44
N LEU A 115 -6.09 5.24 2.70
CA LEU A 115 -5.92 6.13 3.85
C LEU A 115 -4.44 6.36 4.21
N SER A 116 -3.58 5.37 3.97
CA SER A 116 -2.13 5.47 4.20
C SER A 116 -1.39 6.22 3.10
N MET A 117 -2.01 6.42 1.93
CA MET A 117 -1.46 7.31 0.92
C MET A 117 -1.56 8.75 1.42
N PRO A 118 -0.44 9.50 1.55
CA PRO A 118 -0.47 10.85 2.04
C PRO A 118 -1.27 11.71 1.06
N ALA A 119 -2.35 12.30 1.57
CA ALA A 119 -3.00 13.42 0.93
C ALA A 119 -2.06 14.64 0.97
N ARG A 120 -0.91 14.61 0.28
CA ARG A 120 -0.25 15.86 -0.12
C ARG A 120 -1.11 16.46 -1.22
N LEU A 121 -2.18 17.12 -0.78
CA LEU A 121 -3.29 17.75 -1.52
C LEU A 121 -2.84 18.64 -2.69
N SER A 122 -1.58 19.07 -2.72
CA SER A 122 -0.99 19.88 -3.79
C SER A 122 -0.75 19.11 -5.09
N THR A 123 -0.43 17.80 -5.03
CA THR A 123 -0.16 16.97 -6.23
C THR A 123 -1.39 16.16 -6.68
N VAL A 124 -2.48 16.16 -5.88
CA VAL A 124 -3.63 15.26 -5.99
C VAL A 124 -4.85 15.88 -6.71
N ARG A 125 -4.75 17.14 -7.17
CA ARG A 125 -5.87 17.85 -7.81
C ARG A 125 -6.56 17.10 -8.98
N PRO A 126 -5.86 16.35 -9.86
CA PRO A 126 -6.51 15.55 -10.89
C PRO A 126 -6.96 14.14 -10.42
N TYR A 127 -6.63 13.73 -9.20
CA TYR A 127 -6.83 12.36 -8.69
C TYR A 127 -7.90 12.26 -7.60
N LEU A 128 -8.48 13.39 -7.18
CA LEU A 128 -9.52 13.48 -6.14
C LEU A 128 -10.72 12.56 -6.44
N ASN A 129 -11.18 12.49 -7.69
CA ASN A 129 -12.28 11.61 -8.10
C ASN A 129 -12.02 10.11 -7.88
N LEU A 130 -10.75 9.67 -7.79
CA LEU A 130 -10.41 8.28 -7.51
C LEU A 130 -10.44 7.95 -6.00
N PHE A 131 -10.28 8.97 -5.15
CA PHE A 131 -10.39 8.84 -3.70
C PHE A 131 -11.82 9.02 -3.19
N MET A 132 -12.68 9.78 -3.90
CA MET A 132 -14.04 10.08 -3.45
C MET A 132 -14.91 8.83 -3.21
N GLU A 133 -14.82 7.83 -4.08
CA GLU A 133 -15.59 6.58 -3.96
C GLU A 133 -15.14 5.71 -2.77
N PRO A 134 -13.84 5.39 -2.58
CA PRO A 134 -13.39 4.64 -1.41
C PRO A 134 -13.49 5.43 -0.10
N VAL A 135 -13.33 6.77 -0.09
CA VAL A 135 -13.53 7.59 1.12
C VAL A 135 -15.00 7.61 1.54
N ALA A 136 -15.94 7.69 0.59
CA ALA A 136 -17.37 7.60 0.91
C ALA A 136 -17.72 6.24 1.53
N VAL A 137 -17.16 5.15 0.99
CA VAL A 137 -17.32 3.78 1.54
C VAL A 137 -16.68 3.67 2.94
N ALA A 138 -15.53 4.29 3.18
CA ALA A 138 -14.88 4.34 4.50
C ALA A 138 -15.76 4.99 5.56
N LEU A 139 -16.40 6.10 5.18
CA LEU A 139 -17.26 6.90 6.05
C LEU A 139 -18.59 6.18 6.36
N ASP A 140 -19.11 5.41 5.40
CA ASP A 140 -20.36 4.65 5.57
C ASP A 140 -20.16 3.36 6.40
N HIS A 141 -18.96 2.76 6.36
CA HIS A 141 -18.67 1.51 7.07
C HIS A 141 -18.13 1.67 8.51
N ASN A 142 -17.74 2.88 8.98
CA ASN A 142 -17.06 3.05 10.26
C ASN A 142 -17.63 4.19 11.13
N PRO A 143 -18.55 3.91 12.09
CA PRO A 143 -19.03 4.91 13.04
C PRO A 143 -17.99 5.31 14.11
N THR A 144 -16.84 4.64 14.17
CA THR A 144 -15.79 4.88 15.19
C THR A 144 -14.66 5.81 14.75
N SER A 145 -14.57 6.19 13.47
CA SER A 145 -13.57 7.17 12.98
C SER A 145 -14.03 8.64 13.03
N GLN A 146 -15.19 8.93 13.61
CA GLN A 146 -15.70 10.31 13.82
C GLN A 146 -14.87 11.16 14.81
N VAL A 147 -13.87 10.58 15.51
CA VAL A 147 -13.15 11.28 16.58
C VAL A 147 -11.83 11.94 16.12
N GLN A 148 -11.38 11.73 14.88
CA GLN A 148 -10.11 12.30 14.41
C GLN A 148 -10.25 13.28 13.23
N ALA A 149 -11.46 13.81 13.04
CA ALA A 149 -11.77 14.82 12.03
C ALA A 149 -12.42 16.08 12.63
N ILE A 150 -12.01 16.48 13.83
CA ILE A 150 -12.21 17.83 14.39
C ILE A 150 -10.85 18.40 14.80
#